data_AF-A0A7X5QZK7-F1
#
_entry.id   AF-A0A7X5QZK7-F1
#
_cell.length_a   1.000
_cell.length_b   1.000
_cell.length_c   1.000
_cell.angle_alpha   90.00
_cell.angle_beta   90.00
_cell.angle_gamma   90.00
#
_symmetry.space_group_name_H-M   'P 1'
#
loop_
_entity.id
_entity.type
_entity.pdbx_description
1 polymer ?
#
loop_
_entity_poly.entity_id
_entity_poly.type
_entity_poly.pdbx_seq_one_letter_code
_entity_poly.pdbx_strand_id
1 'polypeptide(L)'
;MQLGTRWRFGDTPPNRLGEHVVHAVSEAERMIATEAASAGHAASASYWTLTWLEGRAVCEHDDGTQVREQPSGQAVVLLGSESSAVGSSPAVGHLMIDDDDDDWLNG
;
A
#
# COMPACT_ATOMS: atom_id res chain seq x y z
N MET A 1 -5.31 -18.59 -16.76
CA MET A 1 -5.19 -17.14 -16.52
C MET A 1 -6.42 -16.70 -15.74
N GLN A 2 -6.36 -16.66 -14.41
CA GLN A 2 -7.52 -16.32 -13.58
C GLN A 2 -7.44 -14.85 -13.22
N LEU A 3 -8.23 -14.04 -13.92
CA LEU A 3 -8.37 -12.61 -13.69
C LEU A 3 -8.88 -12.41 -12.26
N GLY A 4 -8.13 -11.67 -11.43
CA GLY A 4 -8.62 -11.20 -10.14
C GLY A 4 -9.94 -10.46 -10.31
N THR A 5 -10.85 -10.57 -9.33
CA THR A 5 -12.12 -9.86 -9.40
C THR A 5 -11.86 -8.41 -9.00
N ARG A 6 -12.14 -7.45 -9.87
CA ARG A 6 -12.05 -6.03 -9.52
C ARG A 6 -13.43 -5.43 -9.32
N TRP A 7 -13.59 -4.58 -8.31
CA TRP A 7 -14.82 -3.82 -8.05
C TRP A 7 -14.47 -2.39 -7.64
N ARG A 8 -15.46 -1.51 -7.65
CA ARG A 8 -15.28 -0.10 -7.28
C ARG A 8 -15.30 0.06 -5.77
N PHE A 9 -14.59 1.07 -5.28
CA PHE A 9 -14.73 1.53 -3.89
C PHE A 9 -16.20 1.85 -3.57
N GLY A 10 -16.70 1.32 -2.45
CA GLY A 10 -18.08 1.44 -2.00
C GLY A 10 -19.10 0.55 -2.73
N ASP A 11 -18.67 -0.29 -3.68
CA ASP A 11 -19.53 -1.26 -4.36
C ASP A 11 -19.61 -2.58 -3.58
N THR A 12 -20.54 -3.47 -3.96
CA THR A 12 -20.76 -4.71 -3.21
C THR A 12 -19.58 -5.67 -3.43
N PRO A 13 -18.87 -6.09 -2.36
CA PRO A 13 -17.79 -7.04 -2.49
C PRO A 13 -18.28 -8.38 -3.05
N PRO A 14 -17.45 -9.10 -3.83
CA PRO A 14 -17.85 -10.38 -4.41
C PRO A 14 -18.20 -11.41 -3.34
N ASN A 15 -19.30 -12.15 -3.54
CA ASN A 15 -19.87 -13.13 -2.60
C ASN A 15 -18.95 -14.35 -2.30
N ARG A 16 -17.74 -14.37 -2.86
CA ARG A 16 -16.71 -15.37 -2.53
C ARG A 16 -15.87 -14.98 -1.32
N LEU A 17 -15.96 -13.73 -0.87
CA LEU A 17 -15.26 -13.25 0.32
C LEU A 17 -15.99 -13.70 1.58
N GLY A 18 -15.21 -14.12 2.59
CA GLY A 18 -15.75 -14.42 3.91
C GLY A 18 -16.22 -13.15 4.64
N GLU A 19 -17.13 -13.33 5.59
CA GLU A 19 -17.72 -12.22 6.38
C GLU A 19 -16.64 -11.33 7.04
N HIS A 20 -15.59 -11.94 7.60
CA HIS A 20 -14.46 -11.22 8.20
C HIS A 20 -13.74 -10.33 7.18
N VAL A 21 -13.54 -10.82 5.95
CA VAL A 21 -12.89 -10.05 4.87
C VAL A 21 -13.79 -8.90 4.44
N VAL A 22 -15.09 -9.14 4.28
CA VAL A 22 -16.07 -8.09 3.94
C VAL A 22 -16.12 -7.01 5.02
N HIS A 23 -16.11 -7.39 6.30
CA HIS A 23 -16.04 -6.46 7.41
C HIS A 23 -14.74 -5.63 7.39
N ALA A 24 -13.60 -6.27 7.16
CA ALA A 24 -12.31 -5.59 7.08
C ALA A 24 -12.21 -4.66 5.86
N VAL A 25 -12.76 -5.03 4.70
CA VAL A 25 -12.87 -4.13 3.54
C VAL A 25 -13.72 -2.92 3.89
N SER A 26 -14.88 -3.12 4.53
CA SER A 26 -15.75 -2.02 4.94
C SER A 26 -15.08 -1.07 5.94
N GLU A 27 -14.25 -1.60 6.84
CA GLU A 27 -13.45 -0.80 7.77
C GLU A 27 -12.34 -0.02 7.04
N ALA A 28 -11.61 -0.69 6.15
CA ALA A 28 -10.60 -0.06 5.31
C ALA A 28 -11.19 1.08 4.48
N GLU A 29 -12.38 0.90 3.90
CA GLU A 29 -13.06 1.96 3.14
C GLU A 29 -13.37 3.19 4.00
N ARG A 30 -13.73 3.03 5.27
CA ARG A 30 -13.92 4.18 6.17
C ARG A 30 -12.61 4.92 6.44
N MET A 31 -11.51 4.19 6.60
CA MET A 31 -10.18 4.78 6.80
C MET A 31 -9.75 5.57 5.56
N ILE A 32 -9.80 4.94 4.39
CA ILE A 32 -9.48 5.56 3.10
C ILE A 32 -10.34 6.81 2.86
N ALA A 33 -11.65 6.75 3.14
CA ALA A 33 -12.52 7.91 2.98
C ALA A 33 -12.13 9.07 3.91
N THR A 34 -11.70 8.77 5.13
CA THR A 34 -11.24 9.76 6.12
C THR A 34 -9.91 10.39 5.70
N GLU A 35 -8.97 9.59 5.21
CA GLU A 35 -7.67 10.03 4.72
C GLU A 35 -7.81 10.87 3.44
N ALA A 36 -8.58 10.39 2.46
CA ALA A 36 -8.86 11.12 1.23
C ALA A 36 -9.51 12.49 1.50
N ALA A 37 -10.48 12.54 2.42
CA ALA A 37 -11.10 13.80 2.83
C ALA A 37 -10.09 14.75 3.48
N SER A 38 -9.18 14.23 4.31
CA SER A 38 -8.11 15.02 4.95
C SER A 38 -7.09 15.54 3.94
N ALA A 39 -6.81 14.78 2.89
CA ALA A 39 -5.91 15.16 1.81
C ALA A 39 -6.57 16.05 0.74
N GLY A 40 -7.89 16.26 0.79
CA GLY A 40 -8.65 17.03 -0.20
C GLY A 40 -8.91 16.29 -1.52
N HIS A 41 -8.84 14.96 -1.53
CA HIS A 41 -9.06 14.10 -2.70
C HIS A 41 -10.37 13.29 -2.58
N ALA A 42 -10.89 12.81 -3.70
CA ALA A 42 -12.08 11.97 -3.73
C ALA A 42 -11.71 10.48 -3.86
N ALA A 43 -11.99 9.67 -2.84
CA ALA A 43 -11.77 8.21 -2.85
C ALA A 43 -12.66 7.46 -3.87
N SER A 44 -13.67 8.11 -4.44
CA SER A 44 -14.67 7.50 -5.33
C SER A 44 -14.14 7.04 -6.69
N ALA A 45 -12.92 7.40 -7.06
CA ALA A 45 -12.30 6.99 -8.32
C ALA A 45 -11.47 5.70 -8.21
N SER A 46 -11.32 5.15 -7.00
CA SER A 46 -10.44 4.03 -6.72
C SER A 46 -11.13 2.67 -6.85
N TYR A 47 -10.32 1.63 -7.06
CA TYR A 47 -10.78 0.26 -7.29
C TYR A 47 -10.14 -0.69 -6.30
N TRP A 48 -10.89 -1.73 -5.98
CA TRP A 48 -10.40 -2.91 -5.28
C TRP A 48 -10.08 -4.01 -6.28
N THR A 49 -9.01 -4.74 -6.02
CA THR A 49 -8.58 -5.92 -6.79
C THR A 49 -8.45 -7.12 -5.86
N LEU A 50 -9.29 -8.14 -6.06
CA LEU A 50 -9.21 -9.42 -5.34
C LEU A 50 -8.30 -10.38 -6.08
N THR A 51 -7.28 -10.83 -5.37
CA THR A 51 -6.37 -11.90 -5.75
C THR A 51 -6.45 -13.03 -4.75
N TRP A 52 -6.16 -14.26 -5.19
CA TRP A 52 -6.08 -15.42 -4.31
C TRP A 52 -4.62 -15.86 -4.20
N LEU A 53 -4.03 -15.70 -3.03
CA LEU A 53 -2.67 -16.15 -2.73
C LEU A 53 -2.73 -17.36 -1.81
N GLU A 54 -2.20 -18.50 -2.27
CA GLU A 54 -2.22 -19.76 -1.51
C GLU A 54 -3.63 -20.18 -1.03
N GLY A 55 -4.66 -19.84 -1.81
CA GLY A 55 -6.05 -20.10 -1.48
C GLY A 55 -6.70 -19.10 -0.52
N ARG A 56 -6.01 -17.99 -0.20
CA ARG A 56 -6.49 -16.93 0.69
C ARG A 56 -6.84 -15.67 -0.07
N ALA A 57 -7.93 -15.01 0.33
CA ALA A 57 -8.35 -13.76 -0.27
C ALA A 57 -7.39 -12.61 0.10
N VAL A 58 -6.91 -11.90 -0.92
CA VAL A 58 -6.11 -10.69 -0.78
C VAL A 58 -6.76 -9.60 -1.63
N CYS A 59 -7.33 -8.59 -0.98
CA CYS A 59 -7.95 -7.44 -1.63
C CYS A 59 -6.97 -6.27 -1.57
N GLU A 60 -6.56 -5.74 -2.70
CA GLU A 60 -5.68 -4.57 -2.79
C GLU A 60 -6.47 -3.38 -3.32
N HIS A 61 -6.30 -2.23 -2.66
CA HIS A 61 -6.86 -0.95 -3.07
C HIS A 61 -5.81 -0.14 -3.85
N ASP A 62 -6.27 0.69 -4.78
CA ASP A 62 -5.42 1.57 -5.61
C ASP A 62 -4.52 2.52 -4.78
N ASP A 63 -4.97 2.88 -3.58
CA ASP A 63 -4.21 3.72 -2.62
C ASP A 63 -3.05 2.98 -1.93
N GLY A 64 -2.98 1.66 -2.07
CA GLY A 64 -1.97 0.81 -1.42
C GLY A 64 -2.46 0.09 -0.16
N THR A 65 -3.68 0.40 0.33
CA THR A 65 -4.33 -0.37 1.40
C THR A 65 -4.59 -1.81 0.95
N GLN A 66 -4.30 -2.79 1.82
CA GLN A 66 -4.52 -4.20 1.54
C GLN A 66 -5.30 -4.90 2.65
N VAL A 67 -6.29 -5.71 2.27
CA VAL A 67 -7.02 -6.60 3.19
C VAL A 67 -6.63 -8.03 2.90
N ARG A 68 -6.04 -8.71 3.87
CA ARG A 68 -5.56 -10.10 3.72
C ARG A 68 -6.28 -11.03 4.68
N GLU A 69 -6.76 -12.15 4.14
CA GLU A 69 -7.28 -13.25 4.94
C GLU A 69 -6.14 -14.05 5.59
N GLN A 70 -6.27 -14.25 6.90
CA GLN A 70 -5.35 -15.01 7.73
C GLN A 70 -5.71 -16.51 7.74
N PRO A 71 -4.77 -17.39 8.09
CA PRO A 71 -5.04 -18.83 8.25
C PRO A 71 -6.13 -19.14 9.28
N SER A 72 -6.37 -18.24 10.22
CA SER A 72 -7.42 -18.33 11.24
C SER A 72 -8.82 -18.01 10.72
N GLY A 73 -8.96 -17.56 9.46
CA GLY A 73 -10.21 -17.07 8.88
C GLY A 73 -10.55 -15.62 9.25
N GLN A 74 -9.68 -14.96 10.02
CA GLN A 74 -9.75 -13.52 10.28
C GLN A 74 -9.19 -12.73 9.09
N ALA A 75 -9.54 -11.45 8.98
CA ALA A 75 -8.95 -10.54 7.99
C ALA A 75 -8.13 -9.46 8.70
N VAL A 76 -7.03 -9.05 8.09
CA VAL A 76 -6.20 -7.94 8.56
C VAL A 76 -6.16 -6.85 7.52
N VAL A 77 -6.29 -5.60 7.98
CA VAL A 77 -6.10 -4.41 7.16
C VAL A 77 -4.65 -3.95 7.33
N LEU A 78 -3.93 -3.92 6.22
CA LEU A 78 -2.59 -3.39 6.09
C LEU A 78 -2.74 -2.03 5.40
N LEU A 79 -2.49 -0.95 6.14
CA LEU A 79 -2.45 0.38 5.55
C LEU A 79 -1.25 0.44 4.58
N GLY A 80 -1.45 1.14 3.46
CA GLY A 80 -0.37 1.46 2.53
C GLY A 80 0.52 2.51 3.17
N SER A 81 1.28 2.14 4.20
CA SER A 81 2.35 2.99 4.70
C SER A 81 3.27 3.21 3.52
N GLU A 82 3.34 4.45 3.05
CA GLU A 82 4.34 4.91 2.10
C GLU A 82 5.64 4.19 2.47
N SER A 83 6.21 3.46 1.52
CA SER A 83 7.49 2.77 1.69
C SER A 83 8.59 3.81 1.83
N SER A 84 8.58 4.49 2.96
CA SER A 84 9.65 5.26 3.54
C SER A 84 9.92 4.61 4.88
N ALA A 85 10.30 3.33 4.82
CA ALA A 85 11.53 2.98 5.51
C ALA A 85 12.60 3.88 4.89
N VAL A 86 12.65 5.14 5.33
CA VAL A 86 13.89 5.86 5.46
C VAL A 86 14.75 4.90 6.26
N GLY A 87 15.60 4.17 5.54
CA GLY A 87 16.73 3.57 6.17
C GLY A 87 17.38 4.72 6.91
N SER A 88 17.28 4.71 8.24
CA SER A 88 18.32 5.27 9.08
C SER A 88 19.60 4.57 8.65
N SER A 89 20.19 5.05 7.57
CA SER A 89 21.59 4.84 7.25
C SER A 89 22.32 5.86 8.10
N PRO A 90 22.98 5.49 9.20
CA PRO A 90 24.10 6.26 9.70
C PRO A 90 25.26 6.02 8.72
N ALA A 91 25.18 6.66 7.56
CA ALA A 91 26.23 6.68 6.55
C ALA A 91 26.47 8.18 6.31
N VAL A 92 27.64 8.77 6.51
CA VAL A 92 28.99 8.23 6.51
C VAL A 92 29.85 9.23 7.30
N GLY A 93 30.89 8.74 7.97
CA GLY A 93 31.94 9.60 8.49
C GLY A 93 32.43 10.56 7.42
N HIS A 94 32.43 11.84 7.78
CA HIS A 94 33.08 12.93 7.07
C HIS A 94 34.59 12.71 7.05
N LEU A 95 35.08 11.82 6.19
CA LEU A 95 36.47 11.85 5.77
C LEU A 95 36.55 12.88 4.66
N MET A 96 37.00 14.08 5.04
CA MET A 96 37.57 15.07 4.14
C MET A 96 38.60 14.35 3.26
N ILE A 97 38.24 14.12 2.01
CA ILE A 97 39.21 13.97 0.95
C ILE A 97 39.66 15.42 0.70
N ASP A 98 40.79 15.79 1.29
CA ASP A 98 41.57 16.94 0.87
C ASP A 98 42.20 16.53 -0.46
N ASP A 99 41.47 16.78 -1.55
CA ASP A 99 41.92 16.68 -2.94
C ASP A 99 41.85 18.09 -3.52
N ASP A 100 42.66 18.97 -2.93
CA ASP A 100 43.09 20.23 -3.53
C ASP A 100 44.43 19.97 -4.24
N ASP A 101 44.44 19.00 -5.16
CA ASP A 101 45.42 18.92 -6.24
C ASP A 101 44.87 19.78 -7.39
N ASP A 102 44.76 21.09 -7.12
CA ASP A 102 44.34 22.13 -8.07
C ASP A 102 45.53 22.47 -8.99
N ASP A 103 46.02 21.46 -9.69
CA ASP A 103 46.94 21.57 -10.82
C ASP A 103 46.37 20.65 -11.90
N TRP A 104 45.40 21.14 -12.67
CA TRP A 104 45.13 20.71 -14.06
C TRP A 104 43.98 21.53 -14.69
N LEU A 105 44.34 22.31 -15.70
CA LEU A 105 43.53 22.63 -16.89
C LEU A 105 42.35 23.61 -16.74
N ASN A 106 42.64 24.92 -16.84
CA ASN A 106 42.12 25.68 -18.00
C ASN A 106 43.03 26.87 -18.31
N GLY A 107 43.65 26.84 -19.50
CA GLY A 107 44.48 27.92 -20.05
C GLY A 107 43.71 29.13 -20.54
#